data_AF-A0AAN8FRN4-F1
#
_entry.id   AF-A0AAN8FRN4-F1
#
_cell.length_a   1.000
_cell.length_b   1.000
_cell.length_c   1.000
_cell.angle_alpha   90.00
_cell.angle_beta   90.00
_cell.angle_gamma   90.00
#
_symmetry.space_group_name_H-M   'P 1'
#
loop_
_entity.id
_entity.type
_entity.pdbx_description
1 polymer ?
#
loop_
_entity_poly.entity_id
_entity_poly.type
_entity_poly.pdbx_seq_one_letter_code
_entity_poly.pdbx_strand_id
1 'polypeptide(L)'
;MAKNMENTSYRKIDVDAYDPENYDENEDAGDTPGLGPDERSINSHLQTNRFEDALHAALLNPPLKCKNQAVKDKATMLVAKVLGSFKSSEIESVVKKLSDDEGDILMKYVYKAMEITPENALCQTLLTWHSSLVARFGLGSIIRVFSDRSRL
;
A
#
# COMPACT_ATOMS: atom_id res chain seq x y z
N MET A 1 39.07 44.65 -1.87
CA MET A 1 37.74 44.37 -1.31
C MET A 1 36.99 43.52 -2.32
N ALA A 2 36.52 42.33 -1.95
CA ALA A 2 35.76 41.47 -2.86
C ALA A 2 34.42 42.13 -3.19
N LYS A 3 34.09 42.22 -4.48
CA LYS A 3 32.82 42.77 -4.98
C LYS A 3 31.68 41.91 -4.43
N ASN A 4 30.78 42.49 -3.64
CA ASN A 4 29.62 41.77 -3.12
C ASN A 4 28.75 41.37 -4.33
N MET A 5 28.65 40.06 -4.57
CA MET A 5 27.93 39.50 -5.70
C MET A 5 26.46 39.41 -5.31
N GLU A 6 25.71 40.49 -5.58
CA GLU A 6 24.30 40.67 -5.15
C GLU A 6 23.37 39.53 -5.64
N ASN A 7 23.76 38.81 -6.70
CA ASN A 7 23.04 37.66 -7.22
C ASN A 7 23.68 36.34 -6.77
N THR A 8 23.04 35.66 -5.83
CA THR A 8 23.41 34.32 -5.32
C THR A 8 22.53 33.20 -5.88
N SER A 9 21.72 33.47 -6.92
CA SER A 9 20.75 32.51 -7.47
C SER A 9 21.40 31.20 -7.95
N TYR A 10 22.68 31.23 -8.34
CA TYR A 10 23.45 30.04 -8.71
C TYR A 10 23.57 29.00 -7.58
N ARG A 11 23.44 29.42 -6.30
CA ARG A 11 23.49 28.52 -5.14
C ARG A 11 22.18 27.79 -4.86
N LYS A 12 21.09 28.17 -5.55
CA LYS A 12 19.78 27.54 -5.43
C LYS A 12 19.61 26.37 -6.40
N ILE A 13 20.55 26.18 -7.31
CA ILE A 13 20.53 25.08 -8.27
C ILE A 13 20.97 23.83 -7.52
N ASP A 14 20.10 22.83 -7.50
CA ASP A 14 20.43 21.49 -7.03
C ASP A 14 21.30 20.80 -8.10
N VAL A 15 22.62 20.91 -7.94
CA VAL A 15 23.58 20.28 -8.85
C VAL A 15 23.63 18.77 -8.68
N ASP A 16 23.29 18.28 -7.48
CA ASP A 16 23.32 16.86 -7.14
C ASP A 16 22.22 16.12 -7.91
N ALA A 17 21.06 16.75 -8.17
CA ALA A 17 19.99 16.18 -8.98
C ALA A 17 20.41 15.78 -10.42
N TYR A 18 21.53 16.31 -10.93
CA TYR A 18 22.07 16.01 -12.26
C TYR A 18 23.31 15.10 -12.22
N ASP A 19 23.69 14.58 -11.04
CA ASP A 19 24.80 13.64 -10.90
C ASP A 19 24.45 12.31 -11.60
N PRO A 20 25.20 11.88 -12.63
CA PRO A 20 24.96 10.61 -13.31
C PRO A 20 25.21 9.37 -12.43
N GLU A 21 25.88 9.51 -11.27
CA GLU A 21 26.04 8.42 -10.29
C GLU A 21 24.84 8.27 -9.34
N ASN A 22 23.85 9.17 -9.41
CA ASN A 22 22.64 9.04 -8.62
C ASN A 22 21.85 7.79 -9.00
N TYR A 23 21.34 7.12 -7.98
CA TYR A 23 20.46 5.98 -8.15
C TYR A 23 19.09 6.41 -8.71
N ASP A 24 18.71 5.93 -9.89
CA ASP A 24 17.36 6.13 -10.43
C ASP A 24 16.39 5.08 -9.86
N GLU A 25 15.48 5.53 -9.01
CA GLU A 25 14.44 4.68 -8.42
C GLU A 25 13.42 4.16 -9.46
N ASN A 26 13.34 4.78 -10.65
CA ASN A 26 12.36 4.45 -11.68
C ASN A 26 12.85 3.44 -12.72
N GLU A 27 14.16 3.14 -12.79
CA GLU A 27 14.70 2.19 -13.78
C GLU A 27 14.19 0.75 -13.57
N ASP A 28 13.91 0.36 -12.33
CA ASP A 28 13.48 -1.00 -11.97
C ASP A 28 11.94 -1.18 -11.94
N ALA A 29 11.19 -0.08 -12.13
CA ALA A 29 9.73 -0.08 -12.14
C ALA A 29 9.20 -0.44 -13.54
N GLY A 30 9.25 -1.74 -13.88
CA GLY A 30 8.57 -2.25 -15.08
C GLY A 30 7.10 -1.81 -15.12
N ASP A 31 6.72 -1.08 -16.17
CA ASP A 31 5.39 -0.49 -16.30
C ASP A 31 4.38 -1.57 -16.70
N THR A 32 3.91 -2.34 -15.71
CA THR A 32 2.77 -3.22 -15.93
C THR A 32 1.51 -2.36 -15.98
N PRO A 33 0.64 -2.51 -16.99
CA PRO A 33 -0.69 -1.92 -17.00
C PRO A 33 -1.54 -2.63 -15.93
N GLY A 34 -1.26 -2.33 -14.66
CA GLY A 34 -1.96 -2.91 -13.54
C GLY A 34 -3.38 -2.37 -13.53
N LEU A 35 -4.37 -3.18 -13.91
CA LEU A 35 -5.77 -2.83 -13.72
C LEU A 35 -6.17 -2.84 -12.22
N GLY A 36 -5.29 -3.34 -11.35
CA GLY A 36 -5.62 -3.64 -9.97
C GLY A 36 -6.48 -4.89 -9.84
N PRO A 37 -6.96 -5.21 -8.63
CA PRO A 37 -7.81 -6.36 -8.38
C PRO A 37 -9.19 -6.22 -9.07
N ASP A 38 -9.81 -7.34 -9.42
CA ASP A 38 -11.11 -7.35 -10.13
C ASP A 38 -12.27 -6.95 -9.19
N GLU A 39 -12.64 -5.67 -9.29
CA GLU A 39 -13.73 -5.05 -8.54
C GLU A 39 -15.07 -5.77 -8.69
N ARG A 40 -15.37 -6.39 -9.84
CA ARG A 40 -16.66 -7.07 -10.02
C ARG A 40 -16.73 -8.34 -9.20
N SER A 41 -15.69 -9.16 -9.23
CA SER A 41 -15.63 -10.38 -8.43
C SER A 41 -15.71 -10.05 -6.93
N ILE A 42 -14.96 -9.05 -6.48
CA ILE A 42 -14.90 -8.66 -5.06
C ILE A 42 -16.26 -8.17 -4.58
N ASN A 43 -16.92 -7.28 -5.34
CA ASN A 43 -18.26 -6.82 -4.97
C ASN A 43 -19.30 -7.96 -4.98
N SER A 44 -19.18 -8.94 -5.88
CA SER A 44 -20.05 -10.12 -5.90
C SER A 44 -19.85 -10.99 -4.65
N HIS A 45 -18.60 -11.22 -4.24
CA HIS A 45 -18.28 -11.94 -3.00
C HIS A 45 -18.79 -11.20 -1.76
N LEU A 46 -18.67 -9.87 -1.71
CA LEU A 46 -19.22 -9.05 -0.62
C LEU A 46 -20.75 -9.16 -0.54
N GLN A 47 -21.46 -9.12 -1.67
CA GLN A 47 -22.93 -9.25 -1.70
C GLN A 47 -23.41 -10.63 -1.25
N THR A 48 -22.61 -11.67 -1.46
CA THR A 48 -22.93 -13.05 -1.07
C THR A 48 -22.42 -13.43 0.32
N ASN A 49 -21.91 -12.46 1.09
CA ASN A 49 -21.27 -12.65 2.41
C ASN A 49 -20.07 -13.62 2.40
N ARG A 50 -19.40 -13.75 1.25
CA ARG A 50 -18.18 -14.55 1.09
C ARG A 50 -16.94 -13.68 1.32
N PHE A 51 -16.74 -13.22 2.55
CA PHE A 51 -15.73 -12.20 2.87
C PHE A 51 -14.28 -12.70 2.70
N GLU A 52 -13.98 -13.96 3.06
CA GLU A 52 -12.64 -14.55 2.87
C GLU A 52 -12.26 -14.59 1.38
N ASP A 53 -13.17 -15.03 0.51
CA ASP A 53 -12.95 -15.05 -0.94
C ASP A 53 -12.76 -13.65 -1.51
N ALA A 54 -13.52 -12.66 -1.00
CA ALA A 54 -13.36 -11.26 -1.38
C ALA A 54 -11.97 -10.73 -1.02
N LEU A 55 -11.43 -11.12 0.14
CA LEU A 55 -10.09 -10.73 0.57
C LEU A 55 -9.01 -11.35 -0.33
N HIS A 56 -9.08 -12.65 -0.59
CA HIS A 56 -8.14 -13.32 -1.50
C HIS A 56 -8.17 -12.71 -2.91
N ALA A 57 -9.35 -12.43 -3.45
CA ALA A 57 -9.50 -11.78 -4.74
C ALA A 57 -8.90 -10.36 -4.76
N ALA A 58 -9.01 -9.62 -3.66
CA ALA A 58 -8.44 -8.28 -3.53
C ALA A 58 -6.91 -8.27 -3.42
N LEU A 59 -6.31 -9.35 -2.90
CA LEU A 59 -4.87 -9.49 -2.73
C LEU A 59 -4.14 -10.12 -3.94
N LEU A 60 -4.87 -10.70 -4.90
CA LEU A 60 -4.28 -11.48 -6.01
C LEU A 60 -3.45 -10.64 -7.00
N ASN A 61 -3.90 -9.43 -7.35
CA ASN A 61 -3.26 -8.59 -8.37
C ASN A 61 -3.06 -7.14 -7.88
N PRO A 62 -2.18 -6.91 -6.90
CA PRO A 62 -1.94 -5.57 -6.37
C PRO A 62 -1.18 -4.70 -7.38
N PRO A 63 -1.56 -3.42 -7.60
CA PRO A 63 -0.92 -2.53 -8.57
C PRO A 63 0.42 -1.95 -8.07
N LEU A 64 1.33 -2.80 -7.55
CA LEU A 64 2.58 -2.40 -6.89
C LEU A 64 3.55 -1.66 -7.81
N LYS A 65 3.58 -2.02 -9.10
CA LYS A 65 4.47 -1.44 -10.12
C LYS A 65 3.78 -0.41 -11.02
N CYS A 66 2.53 -0.07 -10.73
CA CYS A 66 1.79 0.91 -11.52
C CYS A 66 2.30 2.33 -11.22
N LYS A 67 2.47 3.19 -12.22
CA LYS A 67 2.80 4.62 -11.98
C LYS A 67 1.56 5.46 -11.67
N ASN A 68 0.37 4.96 -12.00
CA ASN A 68 -0.88 5.70 -11.82
C ASN A 68 -1.39 5.59 -10.37
N GLN A 69 -1.27 6.68 -9.61
CA GLN A 69 -1.72 6.73 -8.22
C GLN A 69 -3.23 6.48 -8.08
N ALA A 70 -4.06 6.92 -9.02
CA ALA A 70 -5.51 6.72 -8.95
C ALA A 70 -5.90 5.23 -8.98
N VAL A 71 -5.13 4.39 -9.66
CA VAL A 71 -5.34 2.94 -9.67
C VAL A 71 -5.00 2.33 -8.31
N LYS A 72 -3.89 2.76 -7.71
CA LYS A 72 -3.45 2.28 -6.39
C LYS A 72 -4.42 2.69 -5.28
N ASP A 73 -4.89 3.94 -5.32
CA ASP A 73 -5.87 4.46 -4.38
C ASP A 73 -7.19 3.70 -4.53
N LYS A 74 -7.64 3.46 -5.77
CA LYS A 74 -8.85 2.67 -6.04
C LYS A 74 -8.73 1.24 -5.51
N ALA A 75 -7.60 0.56 -5.75
CA ALA A 75 -7.34 -0.78 -5.22
C ALA A 75 -7.32 -0.78 -3.69
N THR A 76 -6.69 0.22 -3.08
CA THR A 76 -6.62 0.38 -1.62
C THR A 76 -8.01 0.58 -1.02
N MET A 77 -8.84 1.45 -1.60
CA MET A 77 -10.21 1.68 -1.14
C MET A 77 -11.05 0.40 -1.23
N LEU A 78 -10.84 -0.41 -2.27
CA LEU A 78 -11.52 -1.69 -2.41
C LEU A 78 -11.12 -2.68 -1.32
N VAL A 79 -9.82 -2.81 -1.04
CA VAL A 79 -9.33 -3.64 0.07
C VAL A 79 -9.86 -3.12 1.41
N ALA A 80 -9.81 -1.81 1.65
CA ALA A 80 -10.29 -1.20 2.88
C ALA A 80 -11.78 -1.48 3.12
N LYS A 81 -12.61 -1.44 2.06
CA LYS A 81 -14.03 -1.85 2.10
C LYS A 81 -14.20 -3.33 2.50
N VAL A 82 -13.36 -4.22 1.96
CA VAL A 82 -13.37 -5.64 2.34
C VAL A 82 -13.01 -5.80 3.81
N LEU A 83 -11.94 -5.15 4.27
CA LEU A 83 -11.50 -5.20 5.68
C LEU A 83 -12.56 -4.66 6.65
N GLY A 84 -13.26 -3.60 6.27
CA GLY A 84 -14.38 -3.03 7.05
C GLY A 84 -15.63 -3.91 7.11
N SER A 85 -15.73 -4.95 6.27
CA SER A 85 -16.88 -5.87 6.27
C SER A 85 -16.76 -7.00 7.30
N PHE A 86 -15.56 -7.23 7.85
CA PHE A 86 -15.32 -8.27 8.85
C PHE A 86 -15.66 -7.80 10.26
N LYS A 87 -16.17 -8.70 11.09
CA LYS A 87 -16.29 -8.46 12.54
C LYS A 87 -14.94 -8.67 13.22
N SER A 88 -14.65 -7.91 14.27
CA SER A 88 -13.40 -8.04 15.02
C SER A 88 -13.10 -9.45 15.52
N SER A 89 -14.14 -10.26 15.84
CA SER A 89 -14.01 -11.65 16.27
C SER A 89 -13.56 -12.62 15.17
N GLU A 90 -13.72 -12.25 13.90
CA GLU A 90 -13.41 -13.11 12.75
C GLU A 90 -11.99 -12.87 12.22
N ILE A 91 -11.45 -11.67 12.44
CA ILE A 91 -10.17 -11.21 11.89
C ILE A 91 -9.02 -12.18 12.21
N GLU A 92 -8.86 -12.60 13.46
CA GLU A 92 -7.74 -13.47 13.85
C GLU A 92 -7.78 -14.83 13.11
N SER A 93 -8.97 -15.39 12.91
CA SER A 93 -9.16 -16.66 12.20
C SER A 93 -8.77 -16.54 10.73
N VAL A 94 -9.19 -15.46 10.08
CA VAL A 94 -8.86 -15.17 8.67
C VAL A 94 -7.37 -14.90 8.53
N VAL A 95 -6.82 -14.07 9.41
CA VAL A 95 -5.39 -13.74 9.43
C VAL A 95 -4.55 -14.98 9.61
N LYS A 96 -4.98 -16.05 10.29
CA LYS A 96 -4.25 -17.33 10.40
C LYS A 96 -4.21 -18.17 9.11
N LYS A 97 -5.13 -17.94 8.17
CA LYS A 97 -5.24 -18.73 6.92
C LYS A 97 -4.46 -18.15 5.75
N LEU A 98 -4.11 -16.87 5.80
CA LEU A 98 -3.34 -16.20 4.74
C LEU A 98 -1.97 -16.86 4.51
N SER A 99 -1.39 -16.72 3.32
CA SER A 99 0.04 -17.00 3.13
C SER A 99 0.92 -15.88 3.68
N ASP A 100 2.22 -16.12 3.80
CA ASP A 100 3.18 -15.07 4.20
C ASP A 100 3.21 -13.92 3.19
N ASP A 101 3.13 -14.23 1.89
CA ASP A 101 3.08 -13.25 0.81
C ASP A 101 1.80 -12.39 0.87
N GLU A 102 0.63 -13.03 1.08
CA GLU A 102 -0.63 -12.30 1.26
C GLU A 102 -0.63 -11.43 2.52
N GLY A 103 0.00 -11.89 3.60
CA GLY A 103 0.18 -11.13 4.83
C GLY A 103 0.98 -9.85 4.61
N ASP A 104 2.09 -9.94 3.88
CA ASP A 104 2.94 -8.79 3.54
C ASP A 104 2.22 -7.81 2.61
N ILE A 105 1.52 -8.30 1.57
CA ILE A 105 0.71 -7.45 0.67
C ILE A 105 -0.40 -6.76 1.45
N LEU A 106 -1.10 -7.48 2.33
CA LEU A 106 -2.17 -6.93 3.13
C LEU A 106 -1.65 -5.87 4.10
N MET A 107 -0.47 -6.07 4.71
CA MET A 107 0.16 -5.05 5.55
C MET A 107 0.42 -3.74 4.77
N LYS A 108 0.87 -3.82 3.51
CA LYS A 108 1.02 -2.62 2.65
C LYS A 108 -0.31 -1.89 2.45
N TYR A 109 -1.38 -2.63 2.15
CA TYR A 109 -2.71 -2.05 2.00
C TYR A 109 -3.23 -1.41 3.29
N VAL A 110 -2.97 -2.00 4.46
CA VAL A 110 -3.39 -1.44 5.76
C VAL A 110 -2.72 -0.07 5.98
N TYR A 111 -1.40 0.03 5.79
CA TYR A 111 -0.70 1.32 5.91
C TYR A 111 -1.20 2.34 4.89
N LYS A 112 -1.41 1.93 3.62
CA LYS A 112 -1.93 2.84 2.60
C LYS A 112 -3.36 3.29 2.88
N ALA A 113 -4.21 2.40 3.38
CA ALA A 113 -5.59 2.72 3.74
C ALA A 113 -5.66 3.72 4.90
N MET A 114 -4.77 3.60 5.89
CA MET A 114 -4.63 4.57 6.99
C MET A 114 -4.20 5.96 6.50
N GLU A 115 -3.40 6.03 5.43
CA GLU A 115 -2.99 7.31 4.81
C GLU A 115 -4.18 8.00 4.12
N ILE A 116 -4.96 7.25 3.32
CA ILE A 116 -5.96 7.85 2.43
C ILE A 116 -7.38 7.91 3.03
N THR A 117 -7.67 7.17 4.10
CA THR A 117 -9.02 7.12 4.69
C THR A 117 -9.07 7.74 6.09
N PRO A 118 -9.61 8.96 6.25
CA PRO A 118 -9.67 9.64 7.55
C PRO A 118 -10.91 9.24 8.39
N GLU A 119 -11.65 8.20 8.02
CA GLU A 119 -12.85 7.78 8.74
C GLU A 119 -12.51 7.04 10.05
N ASN A 120 -12.98 7.55 11.19
CA ASN A 120 -12.65 7.03 12.52
C ASN A 120 -13.03 5.55 12.70
N ALA A 121 -14.20 5.11 12.23
CA ALA A 121 -14.66 3.73 12.39
C ALA A 121 -13.79 2.74 11.58
N LEU A 122 -13.42 3.12 10.36
CA LEU A 122 -12.54 2.31 9.53
C LEU A 122 -11.12 2.26 10.11
N CYS A 123 -10.61 3.38 10.63
CA CYS A 123 -9.30 3.43 11.27
C CYS A 123 -9.18 2.46 12.46
N GLN A 124 -10.21 2.37 13.32
CA GLN A 124 -10.24 1.38 14.40
C GLN A 124 -10.18 -0.06 13.87
N THR A 125 -10.90 -0.33 12.78
CA THR A 125 -10.89 -1.66 12.14
C THR A 125 -9.51 -1.97 11.56
N LEU A 126 -8.89 -1.01 10.87
CA LEU A 126 -7.54 -1.13 10.30
C LEU A 126 -6.48 -1.38 11.39
N LEU A 127 -6.58 -0.72 12.55
CA LEU A 127 -5.71 -0.98 13.70
C LEU A 127 -5.89 -2.39 14.28
N THR A 128 -7.12 -2.91 14.28
CA THR A 128 -7.40 -4.29 14.70
C THR A 128 -6.76 -5.30 13.74
N TRP A 129 -6.87 -5.05 12.42
CA TRP A 129 -6.21 -5.83 11.39
C TRP A 129 -4.68 -5.77 11.53
N HIS A 130 -4.11 -4.58 11.70
CA HIS A 130 -2.67 -4.38 11.92
C HIS A 130 -2.16 -5.21 13.09
N SER A 131 -2.81 -5.08 14.26
CA SER A 131 -2.42 -5.84 15.46
C SER A 131 -2.45 -7.36 15.23
N SER A 132 -3.49 -7.85 14.54
CA SER A 132 -3.61 -9.29 14.21
C SER A 132 -2.53 -9.76 13.24
N LEU A 133 -2.21 -8.96 12.22
CA LEU A 133 -1.14 -9.26 11.26
C LEU A 133 0.23 -9.29 11.93
N VAL A 134 0.53 -8.32 12.80
CA VAL A 134 1.79 -8.29 13.55
C VAL A 134 1.89 -9.48 14.50
N ALA A 135 0.79 -9.88 15.14
CA ALA A 135 0.77 -11.05 16.01
C ALA A 135 1.11 -12.36 15.27
N ARG A 136 0.72 -12.48 14.00
CA ARG A 136 1.02 -13.66 13.17
C ARG A 136 2.40 -13.58 12.47
N PHE A 137 2.65 -12.50 11.74
CA PHE A 137 3.79 -12.36 10.83
C PHE A 137 5.00 -11.65 11.45
N GLY A 138 4.85 -11.13 12.68
CA GLY A 138 5.88 -10.41 13.40
C GLY A 138 6.16 -9.03 12.82
N LEU A 139 7.22 -8.39 13.34
CA LEU A 139 7.66 -7.06 12.90
C LEU A 139 8.26 -7.04 11.50
N GLY A 140 8.66 -8.21 10.97
CA GLY A 140 9.27 -8.34 9.64
C GLY A 140 8.34 -7.87 8.52
N SER A 141 7.04 -8.12 8.63
CA SER A 141 6.05 -7.65 7.65
C SER A 141 6.00 -6.12 7.57
N ILE A 142 6.08 -5.42 8.71
CA ILE A 142 6.17 -3.96 8.76
C ILE A 142 7.46 -3.45 8.10
N ILE A 143 8.60 -4.07 8.42
CA ILE A 143 9.90 -3.66 7.88
C ILE A 143 9.88 -3.76 6.35
N ARG A 144 9.31 -4.83 5.80
CA ARG A 144 9.14 -4.99 4.35
C ARG A 144 8.28 -3.88 3.75
N VAL A 145 7.19 -3.45 4.42
CA VAL A 145 6.42 -2.28 3.93
C VAL A 145 7.28 -1.02 3.82
N PHE A 146 8.15 -0.76 4.81
CA PHE A 146 9.00 0.45 4.79
C PHE A 146 10.17 0.35 3.79
N SER A 147 10.74 -0.83 3.63
CA SER A 147 11.90 -1.05 2.77
C SER A 147 11.54 -1.31 1.29
N ASP A 148 10.30 -1.68 0.99
CA ASP A 148 9.88 -1.95 -0.38
C ASP A 148 9.73 -0.66 -1.19
N ARG A 149 10.27 -0.71 -2.41
CA ARG A 149 10.26 0.38 -3.38
C ARG A 149 9.00 0.36 -4.25
N SER A 150 8.34 -0.79 -4.35
CA SER A 150 7.06 -1.00 -5.06
C SER A 150 5.87 -0.66 -4.15
N ARG A 151 5.64 0.64 -3.98
CA ARG A 151 4.62 1.19 -3.06
C ARG A 151 3.25 1.29 -3.70
N LEU A 152 2.21 1.09 -2.89
CA LEU A 152 0.81 1.43 -3.18
C LEU A 152 0.55 2.92 -2.91
#